data_AF-A0A075J584-F1
#
_entry.id   AF-A0A075J584-F1
#
_cell.length_a   1.000
_cell.length_b   1.000
_cell.length_c   1.000
_cell.angle_alpha   90.00
_cell.angle_beta   90.00
_cell.angle_gamma   90.00
#
_symmetry.space_group_name_H-M   'P 1'
#
loop_
_entity.id
_entity.type
_entity.pdbx_description
1 polymer ?
#
loop_
_entity_poly.entity_id
_entity_poly.type
_entity_poly.pdbx_seq_one_letter_code
_entity_poly.pdbx_strand_id
1 'polypeptide(L)'
;FGLSLVKLDIRQESERHTDVIDAITKHIGVGSYRDWPEEKRQEWLLSELTGKRPLLGSDLPKTEEIADVLDTFYVLAELPSDSFGPYIISMATAPSDVLAVELLQRECGVKNPLPVVPLFEKLADLEAAPASVTRLFSIDWYRNRINGKQQVMVGYSDSGKDAGRLSAAWQLYKAQEEMVKIAKEFGVKLTLFHGRGGTVGRGGGPTHLALLAQPPHTIDGSLRVTIQGEVIEQSFGEEHLCFRTLQRYTAATLEHGMHPPSSPKPEWRALLDEMAAVACKEYRSVVFQEPRFIEYFRLATPNLEYARLNIGSRPAKRKPGGGIETLRAIPWIFSWTQTRFHLPVWLGFGSAFKHVLEKDSKNLTMLKEMYDKWSFFRVTIDLIEMVFAKGDPEIAALYDNLLIPEELKPFGLHLRKSYVETKQLLLEVAGHKDLLDADPYLKQRLRLRDPYTTVLNVCQAYTLKRIRDPNYHVALGPHLSKDDSESPSAELVKLNPTSEYPPGLEDTIIITMKGIA
;
A
#
# COMPACT_ATOMS: atom_id res chain seq x y z
N PHE A 1 -20.26 -13.98 8.50
CA PHE A 1 -21.04 -14.38 9.68
C PHE A 1 -21.81 -15.68 9.48
N GLY A 2 -21.27 -16.64 8.71
CA GLY A 2 -21.61 -18.06 8.90
C GLY A 2 -20.89 -18.59 10.13
N LEU A 3 -20.46 -19.86 10.10
CA LEU A 3 -19.84 -20.53 11.26
C LEU A 3 -18.45 -20.00 11.66
N SER A 4 -17.80 -19.18 10.82
CA SER A 4 -16.45 -18.63 11.08
C SER A 4 -16.41 -17.14 11.40
N LEU A 5 -17.56 -16.46 11.45
CA LEU A 5 -17.71 -14.98 11.46
C LEU A 5 -17.11 -14.28 10.22
N VAL A 6 -15.82 -14.43 9.98
CA VAL A 6 -15.08 -13.92 8.81
C VAL A 6 -14.44 -15.08 8.04
N LYS A 7 -14.18 -14.86 6.76
CA LYS A 7 -13.32 -15.75 5.98
C LYS A 7 -11.89 -15.26 6.06
N LEU A 8 -10.94 -16.19 6.16
CA LEU A 8 -9.52 -15.87 6.20
C LEU A 8 -8.93 -15.88 4.78
N ASP A 9 -8.46 -14.73 4.32
CA ASP A 9 -7.68 -14.62 3.08
C ASP A 9 -6.23 -15.03 3.38
N ILE A 10 -5.68 -15.93 2.57
CA ILE A 10 -4.29 -16.38 2.68
C ILE A 10 -3.44 -15.54 1.73
N ARG A 11 -2.25 -15.11 2.16
CA ARG A 11 -1.37 -14.28 1.31
C ARG A 11 0.09 -14.66 1.49
N GLN A 12 0.77 -14.97 0.38
CA GLN A 12 2.21 -15.27 0.33
C GLN A 12 2.84 -14.59 -0.90
N GLU A 13 4.17 -14.40 -0.91
CA GLU A 13 4.92 -13.81 -2.03
C GLU A 13 5.27 -14.85 -3.10
N SER A 14 5.15 -14.47 -4.39
CA SER A 14 5.38 -15.33 -5.57
C SER A 14 6.71 -16.08 -5.55
N GLU A 15 7.78 -15.41 -5.13
CA GLU A 15 9.12 -16.01 -5.06
C GLU A 15 9.20 -17.20 -4.10
N ARG A 16 8.40 -17.20 -3.03
CA ARG A 16 8.34 -18.33 -2.09
C ARG A 16 7.71 -19.56 -2.75
N HIS A 17 6.76 -19.38 -3.67
CA HIS A 17 6.23 -20.49 -4.46
C HIS A 17 7.26 -20.98 -5.48
N THR A 18 7.97 -20.05 -6.12
CA THR A 18 9.08 -20.36 -7.03
C THR A 18 10.16 -21.18 -6.33
N ASP A 19 10.52 -20.87 -5.08
CA ASP A 19 11.47 -21.66 -4.29
C ASP A 19 11.01 -23.11 -4.08
N VAL A 20 9.73 -23.33 -3.76
CA VAL A 20 9.18 -24.68 -3.59
C VAL A 20 9.23 -25.46 -4.91
N ILE A 21 8.77 -24.85 -6.02
CA ILE A 21 8.78 -25.50 -7.33
C ILE A 21 10.22 -25.78 -7.81
N ASP A 22 11.15 -24.87 -7.55
CA ASP A 22 12.56 -25.05 -7.88
C ASP A 22 13.19 -26.21 -7.09
N ALA A 23 12.89 -26.32 -5.80
CA ALA A 23 13.32 -27.46 -5.00
C ALA A 23 12.77 -28.79 -5.53
N ILE A 24 11.48 -28.81 -5.90
CA ILE A 24 10.85 -30.01 -6.50
C ILE A 24 11.52 -30.38 -7.82
N THR A 25 11.66 -29.43 -8.74
CA THR A 25 12.25 -29.67 -10.07
C THR A 25 13.70 -30.13 -10.01
N LYS A 26 14.50 -29.59 -9.07
CA LYS A 26 15.86 -30.06 -8.79
C LYS A 26 15.87 -31.48 -8.24
N HIS A 27 15.00 -31.78 -7.27
CA HIS A 27 14.93 -33.10 -6.63
C HIS A 27 14.58 -34.21 -7.60
N ILE A 28 13.61 -33.97 -8.50
CA ILE A 28 13.20 -34.96 -9.52
C ILE A 28 14.11 -34.97 -10.77
N GLY A 29 15.15 -34.13 -10.80
CA GLY A 29 16.16 -34.14 -11.85
C GLY A 29 15.74 -33.53 -13.19
N VAL A 30 14.72 -32.65 -13.23
CA VAL A 30 14.25 -32.01 -14.48
C VAL A 30 14.85 -30.61 -14.72
N GLY A 31 15.60 -30.09 -13.75
CA GLY A 31 16.34 -28.83 -13.84
C GLY A 31 15.96 -27.84 -12.75
N SER A 32 16.36 -26.57 -12.90
CA SER A 32 16.00 -25.48 -11.99
C SER A 32 14.87 -24.65 -12.59
N TYR A 33 13.66 -24.77 -12.03
CA TYR A 33 12.51 -23.94 -12.41
C TYR A 33 12.81 -22.43 -12.35
N ARG A 34 13.61 -22.01 -11.37
CA ARG A 34 14.02 -20.62 -11.19
C ARG A 34 14.76 -20.06 -12.41
N ASP A 35 15.54 -20.89 -13.09
CA ASP A 35 16.35 -20.48 -14.25
C ASP A 35 15.56 -20.55 -15.56
N TRP A 36 14.33 -21.07 -15.55
CA TRP A 36 13.52 -21.20 -16.76
C TRP A 36 12.88 -19.87 -17.16
N PRO A 37 12.80 -19.58 -18.47
CA PRO A 37 12.01 -18.47 -18.98
C PRO A 37 10.52 -18.71 -18.72
N GLU A 38 9.73 -17.63 -18.71
CA GLU A 38 8.30 -17.65 -18.38
C GLU A 38 7.50 -18.64 -19.23
N GLU A 39 7.79 -18.74 -20.53
CA GLU A 39 7.12 -19.67 -21.43
C GLU A 39 7.37 -21.12 -21.01
N LYS A 40 8.62 -21.47 -20.68
CA LYS A 40 8.99 -22.82 -20.22
C LYS A 40 8.36 -23.14 -18.87
N ARG A 41 8.27 -22.15 -17.97
CA ARG A 41 7.56 -22.30 -16.69
C ARG A 41 6.09 -22.62 -16.92
N GLN A 42 5.40 -21.87 -17.79
CA GLN A 42 4.01 -22.13 -18.14
C GLN A 42 3.83 -23.51 -18.78
N GLU A 43 4.64 -23.87 -19.77
CA GLU A 43 4.58 -25.17 -20.45
C GLU A 43 4.71 -26.33 -19.46
N TRP A 44 5.71 -26.27 -18.58
CA TRP A 44 5.93 -27.32 -17.58
C TRP A 44 4.79 -27.37 -16.55
N LEU A 45 4.36 -26.22 -16.01
CA LEU A 45 3.24 -26.18 -15.06
C LEU A 45 1.96 -26.74 -15.67
N LEU A 46 1.66 -26.41 -16.93
CA LEU A 46 0.48 -26.93 -17.63
C LEU A 46 0.58 -28.43 -17.91
N SER A 47 1.77 -28.94 -18.25
CA SER A 47 2.02 -30.37 -18.36
C SER A 47 1.72 -31.09 -17.05
N GLU A 48 2.20 -30.57 -15.92
CA GLU A 48 1.93 -31.18 -14.61
C GLU A 48 0.47 -31.03 -14.18
N LEU A 49 -0.16 -29.86 -14.41
CA LEU A 49 -1.56 -29.58 -14.07
C LEU A 49 -2.57 -30.42 -14.86
N THR A 50 -2.23 -30.78 -16.11
CA THR A 50 -3.04 -31.71 -16.93
C THR A 50 -2.70 -33.17 -16.66
N GLY A 51 -1.47 -33.45 -16.22
CA GLY A 51 -1.03 -34.76 -15.74
C GLY A 51 -1.81 -35.24 -14.52
N LYS A 52 -1.88 -36.57 -14.37
CA LYS A 52 -2.50 -37.26 -13.21
C LYS A 52 -1.48 -37.84 -12.24
N ARG A 53 -0.18 -37.72 -12.55
CA ARG A 53 0.90 -38.23 -11.73
C ARG A 53 1.17 -37.24 -10.58
N PRO A 54 1.25 -37.70 -9.33
CA PRO A 54 1.70 -36.86 -8.22
C PRO A 54 3.16 -36.44 -8.39
N LEU A 55 3.46 -35.19 -8.05
CA LEU A 55 4.77 -34.56 -8.19
C LEU A 55 5.53 -34.54 -6.86
N LEU A 56 4.83 -34.34 -5.74
CA LEU A 56 5.44 -34.14 -4.43
C LEU A 56 5.67 -35.46 -3.69
N GLY A 57 6.94 -35.86 -3.59
CA GLY A 57 7.40 -36.99 -2.77
C GLY A 57 7.58 -36.62 -1.30
N SER A 58 7.49 -37.60 -0.39
CA SER A 58 7.71 -37.39 1.05
C SER A 58 9.17 -37.11 1.41
N ASP A 59 10.10 -37.36 0.49
CA ASP A 59 11.55 -37.24 0.63
C ASP A 59 12.14 -35.92 0.12
N LEU A 60 11.30 -34.97 -0.30
CA LEU A 60 11.74 -33.64 -0.75
C LEU A 60 12.55 -32.92 0.35
N PRO A 61 13.81 -32.52 0.11
CA PRO A 61 14.56 -31.67 1.04
C PRO A 61 13.90 -30.30 1.19
N LYS A 62 13.65 -29.87 2.43
CA LYS A 62 12.95 -28.61 2.73
C LYS A 62 13.84 -27.71 3.58
N THR A 63 13.99 -26.45 3.18
CA THR A 63 14.40 -25.38 4.08
C THR A 63 13.23 -24.99 4.99
N GLU A 64 13.49 -24.24 6.05
CA GLU A 64 12.43 -23.70 6.93
C GLU A 64 11.38 -22.90 6.12
N GLU A 65 11.83 -22.10 5.17
CA GLU A 65 10.95 -21.31 4.30
C GLU A 65 10.12 -22.18 3.33
N ILE A 66 10.67 -23.28 2.81
CA ILE A 66 9.91 -24.21 1.95
C ILE A 66 8.89 -24.99 2.80
N ALA A 67 9.29 -25.44 3.99
CA ALA A 67 8.42 -26.14 4.92
C ALA A 67 7.21 -25.27 5.29
N ASP A 68 7.43 -24.01 5.68
CA ASP A 68 6.37 -23.04 6.01
C ASP A 68 5.32 -22.87 4.89
N VAL A 69 5.76 -22.84 3.62
CA VAL A 69 4.83 -22.75 2.47
C VAL A 69 4.02 -24.03 2.32
N LEU A 70 4.65 -25.20 2.39
CA LEU A 70 3.97 -26.49 2.26
C LEU A 70 3.02 -26.77 3.43
N ASP A 71 3.46 -26.49 4.66
CA ASP A 71 2.68 -26.64 5.88
C ASP A 71 1.44 -25.74 5.86
N THR A 72 1.56 -24.53 5.29
CA THR A 72 0.38 -23.68 5.03
C THR A 72 -0.64 -24.41 4.17
N PHE A 73 -0.24 -25.04 3.06
CA PHE A 73 -1.18 -25.77 2.21
C PHE A 73 -1.74 -27.04 2.88
N TYR A 74 -0.96 -27.74 3.71
CA TYR A 74 -1.47 -28.88 4.48
C TYR A 74 -2.56 -28.45 5.46
N VAL A 75 -2.38 -27.32 6.17
CA VAL A 75 -3.43 -26.73 7.02
C VAL A 75 -4.68 -26.38 6.21
N LEU A 76 -4.52 -25.84 4.99
CA LEU A 76 -5.66 -25.56 4.10
C LEU A 76 -6.39 -26.83 3.63
N ALA A 77 -5.68 -27.95 3.49
CA ALA A 77 -6.27 -29.23 3.09
C ALA A 77 -7.08 -29.89 4.22
N GLU A 78 -6.72 -29.63 5.47
CA GLU A 78 -7.34 -30.23 6.66
C GLU A 78 -8.57 -29.46 7.16
N LEU A 79 -8.60 -28.14 6.97
CA LEU A 79 -9.65 -27.29 7.51
C LEU A 79 -10.87 -27.14 6.57
N PRO A 80 -12.08 -26.86 7.10
CA PRO A 80 -13.28 -26.65 6.29
C PRO A 80 -13.10 -25.50 5.29
N SER A 81 -13.42 -25.73 4.02
CA SER A 81 -13.20 -24.77 2.93
C SER A 81 -13.99 -23.47 3.08
N ASP A 82 -15.08 -23.48 3.83
CA ASP A 82 -15.86 -22.28 4.12
C ASP A 82 -15.18 -21.33 5.12
N SER A 83 -14.10 -21.76 5.78
CA SER A 83 -13.24 -20.93 6.62
C SER A 83 -12.43 -19.91 5.82
N PHE A 84 -12.18 -20.18 4.54
CA PHE A 84 -11.22 -19.41 3.74
C PHE A 84 -11.85 -18.54 2.66
N GLY A 85 -11.12 -17.47 2.33
CA GLY A 85 -11.31 -16.63 1.15
C GLY A 85 -10.39 -17.07 0.00
N PRO A 86 -9.80 -16.14 -0.77
CA PRO A 86 -8.79 -16.46 -1.77
C PRO A 86 -7.40 -16.77 -1.20
N TYR A 87 -6.57 -17.34 -2.05
CA TYR A 87 -5.11 -17.35 -1.92
C TYR A 87 -4.52 -16.20 -2.76
N ILE A 88 -3.92 -15.21 -2.11
CA ILE A 88 -3.40 -13.99 -2.72
C ILE A 88 -1.88 -14.12 -2.92
N ILE A 89 -1.43 -13.84 -4.14
CA ILE A 89 -0.01 -13.88 -4.51
C ILE A 89 0.52 -12.45 -4.55
N SER A 90 1.32 -12.09 -3.54
CA SER A 90 2.04 -10.80 -3.50
C SER A 90 3.15 -10.78 -4.55
N MET A 91 3.47 -9.62 -5.09
CA MET A 91 4.46 -9.46 -6.16
C MET A 91 4.21 -10.41 -7.34
N ALA A 92 2.94 -10.60 -7.71
CA ALA A 92 2.62 -11.35 -8.92
C ALA A 92 3.11 -10.56 -10.14
N THR A 93 3.81 -11.23 -11.04
CA THR A 93 4.45 -10.64 -12.23
C THR A 93 3.99 -11.31 -13.51
N ALA A 94 3.65 -12.60 -13.47
CA ALA A 94 3.36 -13.38 -14.67
C ALA A 94 2.31 -14.48 -14.43
N PRO A 95 1.74 -15.07 -15.51
CA PRO A 95 0.82 -16.20 -15.41
C PRO A 95 1.36 -17.40 -14.63
N SER A 96 2.66 -17.69 -14.73
CA SER A 96 3.28 -18.82 -14.02
C SER A 96 3.15 -18.70 -12.49
N ASP A 97 3.13 -17.49 -11.93
CA ASP A 97 2.92 -17.28 -10.50
C ASP A 97 1.57 -17.85 -10.04
N VAL A 98 0.51 -17.60 -10.82
CA VAL A 98 -0.85 -18.11 -10.56
C VAL A 98 -0.90 -19.63 -10.72
N LEU A 99 -0.35 -20.15 -11.82
CA LEU A 99 -0.35 -21.58 -12.13
C LEU A 99 0.48 -22.40 -11.12
N ALA A 100 1.57 -21.84 -10.59
CA ALA A 100 2.39 -22.48 -9.57
C ALA A 100 1.59 -22.71 -8.27
N VAL A 101 0.80 -21.73 -7.83
CA VAL A 101 -0.07 -21.90 -6.65
C VAL A 101 -1.19 -22.90 -6.92
N GLU A 102 -1.81 -22.88 -8.11
CA GLU A 102 -2.81 -23.90 -8.47
C GLU A 102 -2.21 -25.32 -8.42
N LEU A 103 -0.96 -25.49 -8.87
CA LEU A 103 -0.26 -26.78 -8.78
C LEU A 103 0.01 -27.15 -7.33
N LEU A 104 0.56 -26.24 -6.51
CA LEU A 104 0.88 -26.52 -5.11
C LEU A 104 -0.36 -26.86 -4.28
N GLN A 105 -1.51 -26.19 -4.51
CA GLN A 105 -2.77 -26.54 -3.86
C GLN A 105 -3.17 -27.99 -4.18
N ARG A 106 -3.05 -28.42 -5.43
CA ARG A 106 -3.37 -29.78 -5.85
C ARG A 106 -2.41 -30.79 -5.23
N GLU A 107 -1.10 -30.55 -5.33
CA GLU A 107 -0.07 -31.47 -4.83
C GLU A 107 -0.06 -31.61 -3.30
N CYS A 108 -0.49 -30.57 -2.57
CA CYS A 108 -0.64 -30.62 -1.12
C CYS A 108 -2.01 -31.18 -0.66
N GLY A 109 -2.84 -31.66 -1.60
CA GLY A 109 -4.10 -32.35 -1.28
C GLY A 109 -5.27 -31.44 -0.91
N VAL A 110 -5.23 -30.14 -1.27
CA VAL A 110 -6.34 -29.21 -1.04
C VAL A 110 -7.52 -29.59 -1.95
N LYS A 111 -8.47 -30.36 -1.41
CA LYS A 111 -9.60 -30.92 -2.18
C LYS A 111 -10.50 -29.87 -2.81
N ASN A 112 -10.72 -28.77 -2.10
CA ASN A 112 -11.49 -27.61 -2.56
C ASN A 112 -10.53 -26.41 -2.65
N PRO A 113 -9.75 -26.30 -3.75
CA PRO A 113 -8.70 -25.30 -3.84
C PRO A 113 -9.27 -23.88 -3.83
N LEU A 114 -8.62 -22.99 -3.08
CA LEU A 114 -9.01 -21.60 -2.94
C LEU A 114 -8.88 -20.89 -4.30
N PRO A 115 -9.71 -19.86 -4.58
CA PRO A 115 -9.51 -19.00 -5.73
C PRO A 115 -8.14 -18.29 -5.64
N VAL A 116 -7.32 -18.40 -6.68
CA VAL A 116 -6.01 -17.76 -6.73
C VAL A 116 -6.13 -16.32 -7.25
N VAL A 117 -5.55 -15.38 -6.52
CA VAL A 117 -5.66 -13.94 -6.77
C VAL A 117 -4.29 -13.32 -6.94
N PRO A 118 -3.87 -12.94 -8.16
CA PRO A 118 -2.65 -12.17 -8.34
C PRO A 118 -2.82 -10.77 -7.75
N LEU A 119 -1.80 -10.31 -7.01
CA LEU A 119 -1.68 -8.95 -6.54
C LEU A 119 -0.54 -8.25 -7.29
N PHE A 120 -0.90 -7.35 -8.19
CA PHE A 120 0.05 -6.53 -8.95
C PHE A 120 0.43 -5.28 -8.13
N GLU A 121 1.73 -5.12 -7.84
CA GLU A 121 2.24 -4.15 -6.86
C GLU A 121 3.23 -3.12 -7.44
N LYS A 122 3.94 -3.41 -8.54
CA LYS A 122 4.83 -2.44 -9.21
C LYS A 122 4.16 -1.86 -10.45
N LEU A 123 4.70 -0.74 -10.94
CA LEU A 123 4.18 -0.08 -12.14
C LEU A 123 4.25 -1.01 -13.36
N ALA A 124 5.39 -1.68 -13.57
CA ALA A 124 5.58 -2.63 -14.67
C ALA A 124 4.61 -3.83 -14.57
N ASP A 125 4.34 -4.31 -13.36
CA ASP A 125 3.41 -5.43 -13.15
C ASP A 125 1.97 -5.00 -13.48
N LEU A 126 1.58 -3.77 -13.15
CA LEU A 126 0.28 -3.20 -13.53
C LEU A 126 0.15 -2.97 -15.03
N GLU A 127 1.23 -2.58 -15.72
CA GLU A 127 1.29 -2.49 -17.19
C GLU A 127 1.15 -3.86 -17.85
N ALA A 128 1.77 -4.90 -17.28
CA ALA A 128 1.72 -6.27 -17.79
C ALA A 128 0.48 -7.07 -17.36
N ALA A 129 -0.28 -6.58 -16.38
CA ALA A 129 -1.44 -7.28 -15.81
C ALA A 129 -2.50 -7.67 -16.86
N PRO A 130 -2.93 -6.79 -17.79
CA PRO A 130 -3.90 -7.15 -18.83
C PRO A 130 -3.41 -8.30 -19.72
N ALA A 131 -2.14 -8.28 -20.13
CA ALA A 131 -1.54 -9.34 -20.93
C ALA A 131 -1.48 -10.67 -20.16
N SER A 132 -1.10 -10.62 -18.87
CA SER A 132 -1.03 -11.80 -18.00
C SER A 132 -2.41 -12.45 -17.81
N VAL A 133 -3.43 -11.64 -17.54
CA VAL A 133 -4.82 -12.11 -17.40
C VAL A 133 -5.35 -12.68 -18.72
N THR A 134 -5.04 -12.03 -19.86
CA THR A 134 -5.42 -12.53 -21.19
C THR A 134 -4.83 -13.91 -21.45
N ARG A 135 -3.55 -14.10 -21.11
CA ARG A 135 -2.85 -15.39 -21.26
C ARG A 135 -3.48 -16.46 -20.37
N LEU A 136 -3.76 -16.16 -19.10
CA LEU A 136 -4.46 -17.09 -18.20
C LEU A 136 -5.84 -17.48 -18.74
N PHE A 137 -6.62 -16.51 -19.24
CA PHE A 137 -7.95 -16.80 -19.80
C PHE A 137 -7.91 -17.53 -21.15
N SER A 138 -6.77 -17.58 -21.82
CA SER A 138 -6.56 -18.38 -23.04
C SER A 138 -6.18 -19.83 -22.76
N ILE A 139 -5.97 -20.20 -21.49
CA ILE A 139 -5.63 -21.58 -21.09
C ILE A 139 -6.92 -22.32 -20.70
N ASP A 140 -7.29 -23.35 -21.46
CA ASP A 140 -8.51 -24.13 -21.23
C ASP A 140 -8.58 -24.74 -19.83
N TRP A 141 -7.46 -25.28 -19.33
CA TRP A 141 -7.39 -25.83 -17.96
C TRP A 141 -7.77 -24.76 -16.92
N TYR A 142 -7.22 -23.55 -17.05
CA TYR A 142 -7.46 -22.47 -16.11
C TYR A 142 -8.88 -21.91 -16.21
N ARG A 143 -9.42 -21.74 -17.43
CA ARG A 143 -10.82 -21.33 -17.63
C ARG A 143 -11.80 -22.28 -16.94
N ASN A 144 -11.59 -23.59 -17.10
CA ASN A 144 -12.41 -24.61 -16.46
C ASN A 144 -12.29 -24.53 -14.94
N ARG A 145 -11.06 -24.33 -14.43
CA ARG A 145 -10.75 -24.21 -13.00
C ARG A 145 -11.43 -23.01 -12.32
N ILE A 146 -11.46 -21.86 -12.98
CA ILE A 146 -12.05 -20.63 -12.40
C ILE A 146 -13.57 -20.52 -12.59
N ASN A 147 -14.16 -21.36 -13.45
CA ASN A 147 -15.60 -21.44 -13.72
C ASN A 147 -16.26 -20.06 -13.92
N GLY A 148 -15.65 -19.25 -14.81
CA GLY A 148 -16.16 -17.94 -15.19
C GLY A 148 -16.02 -16.83 -14.14
N LYS A 149 -15.22 -16.99 -13.08
CA LYS A 149 -14.98 -15.95 -12.06
C LYS A 149 -13.50 -15.79 -11.75
N GLN A 150 -12.98 -14.58 -11.92
CA GLN A 150 -11.60 -14.24 -11.52
C GLN A 150 -11.62 -13.07 -10.55
N GLN A 151 -10.75 -13.11 -9.55
CA GLN A 151 -10.44 -11.93 -8.75
C GLN A 151 -8.99 -11.49 -8.97
N VAL A 152 -8.77 -10.18 -9.08
CA VAL A 152 -7.44 -9.58 -9.14
C VAL A 152 -7.33 -8.54 -8.03
N MET A 153 -6.23 -8.55 -7.28
CA MET A 153 -5.97 -7.56 -6.25
C MET A 153 -5.06 -6.46 -6.80
N VAL A 154 -5.35 -5.21 -6.44
CA VAL A 154 -4.58 -4.04 -6.87
C VAL A 154 -3.97 -3.31 -5.67
N GLY A 155 -2.65 -3.09 -5.70
CA GLY A 155 -1.89 -2.48 -4.62
C GLY A 155 -1.63 -0.99 -4.84
N TYR A 156 -2.27 -0.10 -4.07
CA TYR A 156 -2.06 1.34 -4.20
C TYR A 156 -0.75 1.81 -3.54
N SER A 157 -0.52 1.39 -2.29
CA SER A 157 0.63 1.86 -1.49
C SER A 157 1.95 1.34 -2.04
N ASP A 158 2.00 0.09 -2.48
CA ASP A 158 3.19 -0.53 -3.07
C ASP A 158 3.51 0.08 -4.43
N SER A 159 2.51 0.28 -5.31
CA SER A 159 2.72 0.95 -6.60
C SER A 159 3.15 2.41 -6.42
N GLY A 160 2.57 3.12 -5.44
CA GLY A 160 2.98 4.47 -5.09
C GLY A 160 4.40 4.55 -4.52
N LYS A 161 4.90 3.49 -3.87
CA LYS A 161 6.30 3.39 -3.42
C LYS A 161 7.26 3.14 -4.58
N ASP A 162 6.83 2.46 -5.63
CA ASP A 162 7.66 2.17 -6.80
C ASP A 162 7.81 3.37 -7.75
N ALA A 163 6.72 4.08 -8.02
CA ALA A 163 6.66 5.07 -9.09
C ALA A 163 6.08 6.43 -8.70
N GLY A 164 5.81 6.67 -7.42
CA GLY A 164 5.07 7.86 -6.99
C GLY A 164 3.57 7.72 -7.22
N ARG A 165 2.80 8.49 -6.45
CA ARG A 165 1.36 8.26 -6.31
C ARG A 165 0.54 8.63 -7.54
N LEU A 166 0.90 9.69 -8.27
CA LEU A 166 0.20 10.09 -9.49
C LEU A 166 0.28 9.01 -10.57
N SER A 167 1.50 8.57 -10.86
CA SER A 167 1.78 7.55 -11.87
C SER A 167 1.14 6.21 -11.52
N ALA A 168 1.24 5.81 -10.25
CA ALA A 168 0.56 4.60 -9.75
C ALA A 168 -0.97 4.68 -9.89
N ALA A 169 -1.59 5.80 -9.50
CA ALA A 169 -3.04 5.97 -9.60
C ALA A 169 -3.52 5.92 -11.05
N TRP A 170 -2.80 6.58 -11.96
CA TRP A 170 -3.14 6.57 -13.38
C TRP A 170 -2.96 5.19 -14.02
N GLN A 171 -1.86 4.51 -13.73
CA GLN A 171 -1.64 3.15 -14.24
C GLN A 171 -2.65 2.15 -13.69
N LEU A 172 -3.06 2.29 -12.43
CA LEU A 172 -4.15 1.50 -11.85
C LEU A 172 -5.48 1.71 -12.58
N TYR A 173 -5.81 2.96 -12.95
CA TYR A 173 -7.03 3.25 -13.71
C TYR A 173 -7.01 2.55 -15.07
N LYS A 174 -5.91 2.69 -15.83
CA LYS A 174 -5.73 2.06 -17.15
C LYS A 174 -5.78 0.53 -17.07
N ALA A 175 -5.04 -0.06 -16.13
CA ALA A 175 -5.00 -1.51 -15.96
C ALA A 175 -6.40 -2.09 -15.65
N GLN A 176 -7.20 -1.40 -14.83
CA GLN A 176 -8.56 -1.83 -14.53
C GLN A 176 -9.49 -1.75 -15.74
N GLU A 177 -9.43 -0.68 -16.53
CA GLU A 177 -10.21 -0.56 -17.78
C GLU A 177 -9.89 -1.71 -18.76
N GLU A 178 -8.60 -2.00 -18.95
CA GLU A 178 -8.16 -3.05 -19.87
C GLU A 178 -8.54 -4.44 -19.37
N MET A 179 -8.31 -4.74 -18.09
CA MET A 179 -8.67 -6.05 -17.51
C MET A 179 -10.17 -6.32 -17.57
N VAL A 180 -11.02 -5.31 -17.35
CA VAL A 180 -12.48 -5.47 -17.47
C VAL A 180 -12.89 -5.75 -18.91
N LYS A 181 -12.29 -5.05 -19.87
CA LYS A 181 -12.54 -5.30 -21.30
C LYS A 181 -12.18 -6.73 -21.68
N ILE A 182 -11.00 -7.20 -21.29
CA ILE A 182 -10.54 -8.58 -21.51
C ILE A 182 -11.47 -9.58 -20.83
N ALA A 183 -11.83 -9.36 -19.56
CA ALA A 183 -12.72 -10.26 -18.83
C ALA A 183 -14.08 -10.40 -19.54
N LYS A 184 -14.63 -9.31 -20.08
CA LYS A 184 -15.85 -9.32 -20.88
C LYS A 184 -15.70 -10.12 -22.18
N GLU A 185 -14.58 -9.97 -22.90
CA GLU A 185 -14.29 -10.72 -24.12
C GLU A 185 -14.24 -12.24 -23.87
N PHE A 186 -13.69 -12.68 -22.74
CA PHE A 186 -13.60 -14.09 -22.36
C PHE A 186 -14.83 -14.63 -21.60
N GLY A 187 -15.84 -13.78 -21.32
CA GLY A 187 -17.03 -14.16 -20.55
C GLY A 187 -16.75 -14.46 -19.08
N VAL A 188 -15.73 -13.82 -18.50
CA VAL A 188 -15.33 -13.98 -17.10
C VAL A 188 -15.84 -12.82 -16.27
N LYS A 189 -16.48 -13.11 -15.13
CA LYS A 189 -16.80 -12.10 -14.12
C LYS A 189 -15.54 -11.75 -13.34
N LEU A 190 -15.01 -10.55 -13.57
CA LEU A 190 -13.88 -10.00 -12.83
C LEU A 190 -14.36 -9.29 -11.55
N THR A 191 -13.73 -9.59 -10.41
CA THR A 191 -13.89 -8.83 -9.17
C THR A 191 -12.56 -8.20 -8.79
N LEU A 192 -12.49 -6.87 -8.73
CA LEU A 192 -11.31 -6.19 -8.22
C LEU A 192 -11.30 -6.20 -6.68
N PHE A 193 -10.14 -6.55 -6.12
CA PHE A 193 -9.87 -6.42 -4.69
C PHE A 193 -8.94 -5.21 -4.46
N HIS A 194 -9.50 -4.15 -3.90
CA HIS A 194 -8.76 -2.92 -3.62
C HIS A 194 -7.93 -3.04 -2.33
N GLY A 195 -6.60 -3.00 -2.48
CA GLY A 195 -5.63 -3.06 -1.40
C GLY A 195 -5.51 -1.78 -0.56
N ARG A 196 -4.56 -1.78 0.39
CA ARG A 196 -4.29 -0.68 1.32
C ARG A 196 -3.88 0.61 0.59
N GLY A 197 -4.39 1.76 1.05
CA GLY A 197 -3.89 3.09 0.70
C GLY A 197 -4.54 3.76 -0.51
N GLY A 198 -5.50 3.09 -1.14
CA GLY A 198 -6.38 3.71 -2.13
C GLY A 198 -7.33 4.73 -1.51
N THR A 199 -7.91 5.60 -2.35
CA THR A 199 -8.97 6.54 -1.99
C THR A 199 -10.17 5.81 -1.37
N VAL A 200 -10.46 4.59 -1.84
CA VAL A 200 -11.58 3.75 -1.40
C VAL A 200 -11.44 3.30 0.07
N GLY A 201 -10.25 2.86 0.50
CA GLY A 201 -10.04 2.23 1.81
C GLY A 201 -9.68 3.18 2.97
N ARG A 202 -9.57 4.49 2.73
CA ARG A 202 -8.98 5.43 3.70
C ARG A 202 -9.94 6.20 4.59
N GLY A 203 -11.27 6.02 4.46
CA GLY A 203 -12.32 6.50 5.39
C GLY A 203 -12.38 8.01 5.70
N GLY A 204 -11.36 8.79 5.34
CA GLY A 204 -11.17 10.19 5.63
C GLY A 204 -11.44 11.12 4.44
N GLY A 205 -11.63 10.55 3.24
CA GLY A 205 -12.27 11.21 2.11
C GLY A 205 -13.64 10.59 1.84
N PRO A 206 -14.43 11.10 0.87
CA PRO A 206 -15.72 10.52 0.55
C PRO A 206 -15.52 9.16 -0.15
N THR A 207 -15.38 8.06 0.61
CA THR A 207 -15.28 6.68 0.08
C THR A 207 -16.39 6.39 -0.93
N HIS A 208 -17.57 6.99 -0.74
CA HIS A 208 -18.67 6.95 -1.69
C HIS A 208 -18.26 7.50 -3.07
N LEU A 209 -17.71 8.71 -3.15
CA LEU A 209 -17.23 9.29 -4.41
C LEU A 209 -16.05 8.50 -4.99
N ALA A 210 -15.15 7.97 -4.15
CA ALA A 210 -14.02 7.15 -4.60
C ALA A 210 -14.46 5.86 -5.31
N LEU A 211 -15.58 5.25 -4.88
CA LEU A 211 -16.19 4.11 -5.55
C LEU A 211 -16.87 4.51 -6.85
N LEU A 212 -17.62 5.62 -6.85
CA LEU A 212 -18.24 6.16 -8.06
C LEU A 212 -17.21 6.60 -9.12
N ALA A 213 -15.99 6.92 -8.69
CA ALA A 213 -14.88 7.31 -9.54
C ALA A 213 -14.09 6.14 -10.15
N GLN A 214 -14.39 4.89 -9.78
CA GLN A 214 -13.74 3.73 -10.43
C GLN A 214 -14.10 3.69 -11.92
N PRO A 215 -13.23 3.13 -12.79
CA PRO A 215 -13.54 3.05 -14.20
C PRO A 215 -14.88 2.32 -14.48
N PRO A 216 -15.59 2.65 -15.57
CA PRO A 216 -16.85 1.99 -15.91
C PRO A 216 -16.74 0.46 -15.91
N HIS A 217 -17.79 -0.22 -15.43
CA HIS A 217 -17.91 -1.69 -15.43
C HIS A 217 -16.88 -2.47 -14.59
N THR A 218 -16.13 -1.80 -13.71
CA THR A 218 -15.14 -2.44 -12.83
C THR A 218 -15.70 -3.05 -11.55
N ILE A 219 -16.92 -2.68 -11.15
CA ILE A 219 -17.55 -3.16 -9.91
C ILE A 219 -18.66 -4.18 -10.21
N ASP A 220 -19.61 -3.87 -11.11
CA ASP A 220 -20.69 -4.76 -11.56
C ASP A 220 -21.30 -5.65 -10.45
N GLY A 221 -21.65 -5.00 -9.33
CA GLY A 221 -22.29 -5.61 -8.17
C GLY A 221 -21.38 -6.48 -7.29
N SER A 222 -20.05 -6.46 -7.48
CA SER A 222 -19.09 -7.20 -6.66
C SER A 222 -17.90 -6.32 -6.28
N LEU A 223 -17.83 -5.96 -5.00
CA LEU A 223 -16.77 -5.13 -4.45
C LEU A 223 -16.02 -5.89 -3.35
N ARG A 224 -14.69 -5.90 -3.40
CA ARG A 224 -13.83 -6.27 -2.26
C ARG A 224 -12.86 -5.13 -1.97
N VAL A 225 -12.85 -4.66 -0.73
CA VAL A 225 -12.04 -3.50 -0.28
C VAL A 225 -11.37 -3.84 1.04
N THR A 226 -10.12 -3.41 1.18
CA THR A 226 -9.40 -3.51 2.45
C THR A 226 -9.83 -2.38 3.39
N ILE A 227 -10.43 -2.73 4.53
CA ILE A 227 -10.59 -1.79 5.65
C ILE A 227 -9.28 -1.78 6.43
N GLN A 228 -8.63 -0.62 6.50
CA GLN A 228 -7.36 -0.52 7.21
C GLN A 228 -7.58 -0.37 8.71
N GLY A 229 -6.64 -0.91 9.52
CA GLY A 229 -6.72 -0.84 10.98
C GLY A 229 -6.84 0.59 11.50
N GLU A 230 -6.16 1.56 10.89
CA GLU A 230 -6.20 2.97 11.31
C GLU A 230 -7.56 3.67 11.10
N VAL A 231 -8.49 3.06 10.37
CA VAL A 231 -9.84 3.59 10.14
C VAL A 231 -10.96 2.71 10.69
N ILE A 232 -10.62 1.58 11.32
CA ILE A 232 -11.63 0.64 11.83
C ILE A 232 -12.55 1.31 12.85
N GLU A 233 -11.98 2.08 13.77
CA GLU A 233 -12.71 2.80 14.82
C GLU A 233 -13.61 3.88 14.21
N GLN A 234 -13.08 4.69 13.29
CA GLN A 234 -13.87 5.72 12.61
C GLN A 234 -15.03 5.13 11.80
N SER A 235 -14.84 3.95 11.23
CA SER A 235 -15.84 3.31 10.38
C SER A 235 -16.88 2.49 11.13
N PHE A 236 -16.50 1.85 12.25
CA PHE A 236 -17.31 0.83 12.91
C PHE A 236 -17.38 0.94 14.45
N GLY A 237 -16.65 1.86 15.07
CA GLY A 237 -16.58 1.99 16.54
C GLY A 237 -17.84 2.58 17.19
N GLU A 238 -18.68 3.27 16.42
CA GLU A 238 -19.95 3.84 16.89
C GLU A 238 -21.10 3.36 15.99
N GLU A 239 -22.26 3.09 16.59
CA GLU A 239 -23.39 2.42 15.92
C GLU A 239 -23.89 3.16 14.68
N HIS A 240 -24.09 4.48 14.77
CA HIS A 240 -24.55 5.28 13.63
C HIS A 240 -23.48 5.41 12.54
N LEU A 241 -22.20 5.49 12.91
CA LEU A 241 -21.08 5.47 11.97
C LEU A 241 -20.96 4.12 11.25
N CYS A 242 -21.09 3.02 11.97
CA CYS A 242 -21.13 1.66 11.41
C CYS A 242 -22.23 1.55 10.35
N PHE A 243 -23.46 1.97 10.70
CA PHE A 243 -24.59 1.98 9.76
C PHE A 243 -24.29 2.82 8.51
N ARG A 244 -23.80 4.07 8.68
CA ARG A 244 -23.46 4.95 7.55
C ARG A 244 -22.35 4.39 6.68
N THR A 245 -21.37 3.70 7.26
CA THR A 245 -20.30 3.05 6.50
C THR A 245 -20.88 1.97 5.59
N LEU A 246 -21.69 1.06 6.14
CA LEU A 246 -22.33 -0.01 5.37
C LEU A 246 -23.28 0.54 4.29
N GLN A 247 -24.05 1.58 4.63
CA GLN A 247 -24.95 2.28 3.71
C GLN A 247 -24.19 2.84 2.50
N ARG A 248 -23.08 3.55 2.72
CA ARG A 248 -22.30 4.18 1.64
C ARG A 248 -21.66 3.18 0.70
N TYR A 249 -21.10 2.08 1.23
CA TYR A 249 -20.54 1.01 0.40
C TYR A 249 -21.62 0.37 -0.47
N THR A 250 -22.79 0.08 0.10
CA THR A 250 -23.92 -0.51 -0.62
C THR A 250 -24.42 0.43 -1.72
N ALA A 251 -24.68 1.70 -1.37
CA ALA A 251 -25.20 2.69 -2.31
C ALA A 251 -24.23 2.96 -3.47
N ALA A 252 -22.95 3.21 -3.19
CA ALA A 252 -21.97 3.51 -4.24
C ALA A 252 -21.74 2.33 -5.19
N THR A 253 -21.71 1.10 -4.64
CA THR A 253 -21.54 -0.12 -5.45
C THR A 253 -22.71 -0.33 -6.39
N LEU A 254 -23.93 -0.09 -5.90
CA LEU A 254 -25.15 -0.20 -6.69
C LEU A 254 -25.23 0.89 -7.76
N GLU A 255 -25.01 2.14 -7.37
CA GLU A 255 -25.05 3.29 -8.27
C GLU A 255 -24.00 3.17 -9.38
N HIS A 256 -22.75 2.84 -9.07
CA HIS A 256 -21.70 2.68 -10.07
C HIS A 256 -22.06 1.65 -11.16
N GLY A 257 -22.68 0.54 -10.78
CA GLY A 257 -23.10 -0.50 -11.73
C GLY A 257 -24.24 -0.10 -12.66
N MET A 258 -25.06 0.89 -12.28
CA MET A 258 -26.21 1.36 -13.08
C MET A 258 -25.98 2.74 -13.71
N HIS A 259 -25.06 3.51 -13.15
CA HIS A 259 -24.72 4.88 -13.53
C HIS A 259 -23.19 5.04 -13.50
N PRO A 260 -22.46 4.40 -14.43
CA PRO A 260 -21.01 4.50 -14.47
C PRO A 260 -20.56 5.93 -14.77
N PRO A 261 -19.36 6.35 -14.30
CA PRO A 261 -18.84 7.67 -14.60
C PRO A 261 -18.56 7.83 -16.10
N SER A 262 -18.51 9.08 -16.55
CA SER A 262 -18.12 9.38 -17.92
C SER A 262 -16.67 8.96 -18.20
N SER A 263 -16.43 8.37 -19.36
CA SER A 263 -15.08 8.08 -19.84
C SER A 263 -14.27 9.37 -19.98
N PRO A 264 -12.97 9.38 -19.61
CA PRO A 264 -12.14 10.55 -19.80
C PRO A 264 -11.93 10.86 -21.27
N LYS A 265 -11.89 12.16 -21.58
CA LYS A 265 -11.61 12.65 -22.94
C LYS A 265 -10.19 12.28 -23.39
N PRO A 266 -9.92 12.11 -24.70
CA PRO A 266 -8.59 11.79 -25.21
C PRO A 266 -7.50 12.76 -24.74
N GLU A 267 -7.79 14.06 -24.72
CA GLU A 267 -6.86 15.10 -24.25
C GLU A 267 -6.53 14.98 -22.76
N TRP A 268 -7.49 14.54 -21.92
CA TRP A 268 -7.25 14.31 -20.50
C TRP A 268 -6.36 13.10 -20.26
N ARG A 269 -6.53 12.04 -21.06
CA ARG A 269 -5.65 10.85 -21.02
C ARG A 269 -4.23 11.22 -21.42
N ALA A 270 -4.08 11.92 -22.54
CA ALA A 270 -2.77 12.35 -23.05
C ALA A 270 -2.03 13.24 -22.04
N LEU A 271 -2.74 14.19 -21.39
CA LEU A 271 -2.15 15.02 -20.35
C LEU A 271 -1.70 14.20 -19.14
N LEU A 272 -2.51 13.24 -18.67
CA LEU A 272 -2.13 12.38 -17.55
C LEU A 272 -1.02 11.39 -17.88
N ASP A 273 -0.93 10.87 -19.10
CA ASP A 273 0.19 10.03 -19.54
C ASP A 273 1.52 10.82 -19.44
N GLU A 274 1.52 12.06 -19.90
CA GLU A 274 2.68 12.96 -19.79
C GLU A 274 3.02 13.30 -18.32
N MET A 275 2.03 13.70 -17.53
CA MET A 275 2.21 14.01 -16.11
C MET A 275 2.71 12.80 -15.32
N ALA A 276 2.20 11.60 -15.59
CA ALA A 276 2.61 10.37 -14.93
C ALA A 276 4.08 10.02 -15.24
N ALA A 277 4.54 10.23 -16.46
CA ALA A 277 5.95 10.01 -16.82
C ALA A 277 6.88 10.95 -16.05
N VAL A 278 6.53 12.25 -15.99
CA VAL A 278 7.33 13.26 -15.26
C VAL A 278 7.30 13.03 -13.75
N ALA A 279 6.13 12.74 -13.18
CA ALA A 279 6.00 12.45 -11.75
C ALA A 279 6.82 11.23 -11.35
N CYS A 280 6.80 10.15 -12.15
CA CYS A 280 7.57 8.94 -11.89
C CYS A 280 9.07 9.21 -11.95
N LYS A 281 9.53 9.97 -12.95
CA LYS A 281 10.93 10.34 -13.08
C LYS A 281 11.42 11.14 -11.87
N GLU A 282 10.66 12.15 -11.44
CA GLU A 282 11.00 12.96 -10.26
C GLU A 282 10.97 12.14 -8.97
N TYR A 283 9.94 11.31 -8.79
CA TYR A 283 9.86 10.44 -7.63
C TYR A 283 11.08 9.53 -7.54
N ARG A 284 11.45 8.89 -8.65
CA ARG A 284 12.58 7.96 -8.69
C ARG A 284 13.93 8.65 -8.58
N SER A 285 14.07 9.88 -9.10
CA SER A 285 15.30 10.67 -8.95
C SER A 285 15.62 10.91 -7.48
N VAL A 286 14.61 11.24 -6.67
CA VAL A 286 14.76 11.50 -5.23
C VAL A 286 14.85 10.20 -4.42
N VAL A 287 13.97 9.22 -4.66
CA VAL A 287 13.83 8.06 -3.75
C VAL A 287 14.83 6.94 -4.04
N PHE A 288 15.20 6.75 -5.31
CA PHE A 288 16.04 5.62 -5.74
C PHE A 288 17.40 6.04 -6.30
N GLN A 289 17.50 7.22 -6.92
CA GLN A 289 18.74 7.64 -7.60
C GLN A 289 19.62 8.56 -6.73
N GLU A 290 19.05 9.35 -5.83
CA GLU A 290 19.81 10.19 -4.89
C GLU A 290 20.47 9.32 -3.80
N PRO A 291 21.81 9.18 -3.80
CA PRO A 291 22.49 8.25 -2.89
C PRO A 291 22.30 8.57 -1.41
N ARG A 292 22.11 9.85 -1.08
CA ARG A 292 21.93 10.33 0.30
C ARG A 292 20.52 10.11 0.84
N PHE A 293 19.55 9.73 -0.02
CA PHE A 293 18.15 9.65 0.36
C PHE A 293 17.89 8.66 1.50
N ILE A 294 18.51 7.49 1.45
CA ILE A 294 18.30 6.44 2.47
C ILE A 294 18.81 6.89 3.84
N GLU A 295 19.97 7.56 3.86
CA GLU A 295 20.53 8.13 5.08
C GLU A 295 19.62 9.21 5.64
N TYR A 296 19.24 10.19 4.80
CA TYR A 296 18.30 11.23 5.18
C TYR A 296 16.99 10.65 5.72
N PHE A 297 16.40 9.66 5.04
CA PHE A 297 15.16 9.01 5.47
C PHE A 297 15.26 8.38 6.86
N ARG A 298 16.35 7.66 7.14
CA ARG A 298 16.55 6.98 8.44
C ARG A 298 16.75 7.98 9.58
N LEU A 299 17.38 9.12 9.30
CA LEU A 299 17.63 10.16 10.29
C LEU A 299 16.40 11.07 10.48
N ALA A 300 15.75 11.48 9.39
CA ALA A 300 14.62 12.42 9.42
C ALA A 300 13.34 11.80 9.98
N THR A 301 13.24 10.47 10.06
CA THR A 301 12.02 9.76 10.47
C THR A 301 12.31 8.72 11.58
N PRO A 302 11.29 8.28 12.34
CA PRO A 302 11.45 7.19 13.32
C PRO A 302 11.47 5.79 12.68
N ASN A 303 11.97 5.65 11.44
CA ASN A 303 11.91 4.39 10.70
C ASN A 303 12.66 3.24 11.38
N LEU A 304 13.80 3.54 12.00
CA LEU A 304 14.62 2.53 12.68
C LEU A 304 13.93 2.06 13.97
N GLU A 305 13.31 2.99 14.69
CA GLU A 305 12.58 2.74 15.92
C GLU A 305 11.22 2.08 15.67
N TYR A 306 10.65 2.19 14.46
CA TYR A 306 9.42 1.49 14.09
C TYR A 306 9.51 -0.02 14.32
N ALA A 307 10.67 -0.64 14.05
CA ALA A 307 10.84 -2.08 14.27
C ALA A 307 10.76 -2.48 15.75
N ARG A 308 10.95 -1.53 16.67
CA ARG A 308 10.79 -1.71 18.12
C ARG A 308 9.32 -1.58 18.56
N LEU A 309 8.44 -1.01 17.72
CA LEU A 309 7.01 -1.12 17.95
C LEU A 309 6.62 -2.59 17.83
N ASN A 310 6.20 -3.19 18.93
CA ASN A 310 5.54 -4.49 18.94
C ASN A 310 4.10 -4.41 18.37
N ILE A 311 3.92 -3.64 17.28
CA ILE A 311 2.67 -3.30 16.61
C ILE A 311 2.67 -3.83 15.16
N GLY A 312 3.85 -4.19 14.62
CA GLY A 312 3.97 -4.90 13.36
C GLY A 312 4.21 -6.38 13.58
N SER A 313 3.26 -7.24 13.23
CA SER A 313 3.45 -8.71 13.24
C SER A 313 4.47 -9.22 12.21
N ARG A 314 5.05 -8.31 11.39
CA ARG A 314 5.94 -8.63 10.27
C ARG A 314 7.18 -7.74 10.31
N PRO A 315 8.36 -8.27 9.94
CA PRO A 315 9.57 -7.47 9.78
C PRO A 315 9.35 -6.28 8.83
N ALA A 316 9.91 -5.11 9.17
CA ALA A 316 9.76 -3.89 8.37
C ALA A 316 10.36 -3.98 6.95
N LYS A 317 11.36 -4.87 6.77
CA LYS A 317 12.02 -5.14 5.49
C LYS A 317 11.85 -6.59 5.08
N ARG A 318 11.97 -6.86 3.77
CA ARG A 318 12.04 -8.23 3.23
C ARG A 318 13.43 -8.85 3.35
N LYS A 319 14.49 -8.04 3.20
CA LYS A 319 15.90 -8.45 3.34
C LYS A 319 16.69 -7.39 4.14
N PRO A 320 17.56 -7.79 5.10
CA PRO A 320 18.45 -6.86 5.79
C PRO A 320 19.43 -6.17 4.80
N GLY A 321 19.82 -4.93 5.07
CA GLY A 321 20.86 -4.22 4.29
C GLY A 321 20.43 -3.55 2.97
N GLY A 322 19.24 -3.83 2.44
CA GLY A 322 18.78 -3.22 1.19
C GLY A 322 18.27 -1.77 1.30
N GLY A 323 18.15 -1.11 0.14
CA GLY A 323 17.56 0.22 -0.04
C GLY A 323 16.03 0.24 0.11
N ILE A 324 15.39 1.32 -0.36
CA ILE A 324 13.92 1.52 -0.25
C ILE A 324 13.13 0.38 -0.91
N GLU A 325 13.70 -0.29 -1.91
CA GLU A 325 13.12 -1.48 -2.55
C GLU A 325 12.77 -2.59 -1.56
N THR A 326 13.61 -2.81 -0.56
CA THR A 326 13.42 -3.85 0.46
C THR A 326 12.48 -3.44 1.60
N LEU A 327 12.17 -2.15 1.71
CA LEU A 327 11.26 -1.60 2.72
C LEU A 327 9.80 -1.86 2.28
N ARG A 328 8.99 -2.38 3.19
CA ARG A 328 7.56 -2.59 2.94
C ARG A 328 6.80 -1.26 2.90
N ALA A 329 5.67 -1.22 2.19
CA ALA A 329 4.87 0.02 2.05
C ALA A 329 4.32 0.58 3.38
N ILE A 330 4.06 -0.29 4.37
CA ILE A 330 3.53 0.15 5.68
C ILE A 330 4.58 0.99 6.44
N PRO A 331 5.79 0.47 6.77
CA PRO A 331 6.86 1.28 7.35
C PRO A 331 7.16 2.56 6.56
N TRP A 332 7.12 2.48 5.23
CA TRP A 332 7.38 3.62 4.35
C TRP A 332 6.40 4.78 4.61
N ILE A 333 5.10 4.52 4.52
CA ILE A 333 4.07 5.55 4.72
C ILE A 333 4.01 5.97 6.19
N PHE A 334 4.15 5.03 7.12
CA PHE A 334 4.11 5.29 8.56
C PHE A 334 5.21 6.29 8.96
N SER A 335 6.46 6.03 8.58
CA SER A 335 7.61 6.83 9.02
C SER A 335 7.49 8.30 8.59
N TRP A 336 7.02 8.57 7.37
CA TRP A 336 6.79 9.93 6.88
C TRP A 336 5.50 10.59 7.41
N THR A 337 4.56 9.79 7.90
CA THR A 337 3.35 10.29 8.55
C THR A 337 3.66 10.78 9.95
N GLN A 338 4.54 10.06 10.67
CA GLN A 338 5.01 10.44 12.00
C GLN A 338 5.63 11.84 12.04
N THR A 339 6.29 12.27 10.96
CA THR A 339 6.98 13.56 10.90
C THR A 339 6.17 14.67 10.24
N ARG A 340 4.87 14.44 10.00
CA ARG A 340 3.95 15.38 9.35
C ARG A 340 4.41 15.81 7.94
N PHE A 341 5.34 15.08 7.32
CA PHE A 341 5.90 15.47 6.02
C PHE A 341 5.21 14.77 4.84
N HIS A 342 4.73 13.54 5.04
CA HIS A 342 3.94 12.78 4.06
C HIS A 342 4.55 12.67 2.65
N LEU A 343 5.88 12.72 2.54
CA LEU A 343 6.64 12.65 1.28
C LEU A 343 6.11 11.61 0.27
N PRO A 344 5.78 10.36 0.67
CA PRO A 344 5.33 9.31 -0.26
C PRO A 344 4.05 9.63 -1.01
N VAL A 345 3.26 10.59 -0.53
CA VAL A 345 1.92 10.87 -1.06
C VAL A 345 1.96 11.93 -2.16
N TRP A 346 2.76 12.98 -1.99
CA TRP A 346 2.74 14.15 -2.88
C TRP A 346 3.97 14.27 -3.78
N LEU A 347 5.07 13.57 -3.48
CA LEU A 347 6.29 13.66 -4.29
C LEU A 347 6.02 13.28 -5.76
N GLY A 348 6.47 14.12 -6.68
CA GLY A 348 6.24 14.00 -8.12
C GLY A 348 5.09 14.86 -8.67
N PHE A 349 4.08 15.21 -7.85
CA PHE A 349 2.95 16.04 -8.32
C PHE A 349 3.38 17.44 -8.74
N GLY A 350 4.21 18.12 -7.94
CA GLY A 350 4.65 19.49 -8.23
C GLY A 350 5.37 19.59 -9.57
N SER A 351 6.34 18.70 -9.81
CA SER A 351 7.08 18.65 -11.07
C SER A 351 6.18 18.32 -12.27
N ALA A 352 5.20 17.43 -12.10
CA ALA A 352 4.24 17.11 -13.15
C ALA A 352 3.32 18.30 -13.49
N PHE A 353 2.78 19.00 -12.48
CA PHE A 353 1.98 20.21 -12.70
C PHE A 353 2.80 21.29 -13.39
N LYS A 354 3.99 21.59 -12.86
CA LYS A 354 4.89 22.61 -13.40
C LYS A 354 5.21 22.34 -14.87
N HIS A 355 5.57 21.10 -15.20
CA HIS A 355 5.91 20.70 -16.55
C HIS A 355 4.78 20.99 -17.55
N VAL A 356 3.54 20.58 -17.24
CA VAL A 356 2.43 20.78 -18.17
C VAL A 356 1.98 22.25 -18.23
N LEU A 357 2.09 23.00 -17.14
CA LEU A 357 1.75 24.43 -17.10
C LEU A 357 2.76 25.28 -17.88
N GLU A 358 4.05 24.95 -17.84
CA GLU A 358 5.10 25.60 -18.62
C GLU A 358 4.98 25.28 -20.12
N LYS A 359 4.46 24.10 -20.47
CA LYS A 359 4.30 23.66 -21.86
C LYS A 359 3.17 24.38 -22.60
N ASP A 360 2.00 24.55 -21.97
CA ASP A 360 0.87 25.31 -22.53
C ASP A 360 0.02 25.88 -21.39
N SER A 361 -0.20 27.20 -21.39
CA SER A 361 -1.01 27.88 -20.39
C SER A 361 -2.48 27.42 -20.39
N LYS A 362 -2.97 26.85 -21.50
CA LYS A 362 -4.31 26.25 -21.58
C LYS A 362 -4.44 24.98 -20.74
N ASN A 363 -3.33 24.33 -20.38
CA ASN A 363 -3.36 23.14 -19.54
C ASN A 363 -3.90 23.43 -18.14
N LEU A 364 -3.76 24.66 -17.62
CA LEU A 364 -4.39 25.02 -16.35
C LEU A 364 -5.91 24.92 -16.42
N THR A 365 -6.50 25.46 -17.48
CA THR A 365 -7.95 25.38 -17.71
C THR A 365 -8.37 23.92 -17.88
N MET A 366 -7.58 23.11 -18.60
CA MET A 366 -7.86 21.68 -18.75
C MET A 366 -7.82 20.93 -17.41
N LEU A 367 -6.84 21.19 -16.55
CA LEU A 367 -6.71 20.57 -15.23
C LEU A 367 -7.88 20.96 -14.31
N LYS A 368 -8.31 22.21 -14.34
CA LYS A 368 -9.52 22.67 -13.62
C LYS A 368 -10.77 21.96 -14.14
N GLU A 369 -10.93 21.85 -15.45
CA GLU A 369 -12.04 21.10 -16.05
C GLU A 369 -12.02 19.62 -15.66
N MET A 370 -10.84 18.99 -15.62
CA MET A 370 -10.68 17.60 -15.15
C MET A 370 -11.10 17.48 -13.68
N TYR A 371 -10.73 18.42 -12.83
CA TYR A 371 -11.12 18.41 -11.41
C TYR A 371 -12.63 18.53 -11.24
N ASP A 372 -13.29 19.40 -12.02
CA ASP A 372 -14.73 19.60 -11.92
C ASP A 372 -15.55 18.46 -12.53
N LYS A 373 -15.09 17.90 -13.66
CA LYS A 373 -15.89 17.00 -14.51
C LYS A 373 -15.45 15.54 -14.51
N TRP A 374 -14.26 15.23 -14.00
CA TRP A 374 -13.74 13.86 -13.98
C TRP A 374 -13.53 13.35 -12.56
N SER A 375 -14.45 12.50 -12.10
CA SER A 375 -14.48 11.98 -10.73
C SER A 375 -13.16 11.33 -10.29
N PHE A 376 -12.47 10.59 -11.18
CA PHE A 376 -11.17 9.99 -10.87
C PHE A 376 -10.11 11.03 -10.54
N PHE A 377 -10.00 12.08 -11.36
CA PHE A 377 -9.02 13.14 -11.12
C PHE A 377 -9.37 13.91 -9.86
N ARG A 378 -10.66 14.25 -9.67
CA ARG A 378 -11.16 14.89 -8.45
C ARG A 378 -10.77 14.14 -7.17
N VAL A 379 -11.14 12.86 -7.04
CA VAL A 379 -10.83 12.10 -5.82
C VAL A 379 -9.33 11.88 -5.61
N THR A 380 -8.54 11.92 -6.69
CA THR A 380 -7.09 11.87 -6.61
C THR A 380 -6.56 13.16 -5.99
N ILE A 381 -6.99 14.33 -6.48
CA ILE A 381 -6.60 15.64 -5.95
C ILE A 381 -7.11 15.84 -4.51
N ASP A 382 -8.39 15.54 -4.22
CA ASP A 382 -9.00 15.65 -2.89
C ASP A 382 -8.20 14.88 -1.83
N LEU A 383 -7.69 13.69 -2.18
CA LEU A 383 -6.88 12.90 -1.27
C LEU A 383 -5.54 13.59 -0.97
N ILE A 384 -4.86 14.12 -1.99
CA ILE A 384 -3.59 14.81 -1.79
C ILE A 384 -3.82 16.08 -0.96
N GLU A 385 -4.89 16.82 -1.23
CA GLU A 385 -5.28 18.00 -0.45
C GLU A 385 -5.52 17.68 1.02
N MET A 386 -6.25 16.61 1.33
CA MET A 386 -6.45 16.12 2.69
C MET A 386 -5.14 15.75 3.38
N VAL A 387 -4.18 15.20 2.66
CA VAL A 387 -2.86 14.86 3.21
C VAL A 387 -2.02 16.12 3.44
N PHE A 388 -2.11 17.13 2.58
CA PHE A 388 -1.52 18.44 2.85
C PHE A 388 -2.15 19.10 4.08
N ALA A 389 -3.45 18.94 4.32
CA ALA A 389 -4.13 19.45 5.52
C ALA A 389 -3.67 18.75 6.81
N LYS A 390 -3.10 17.55 6.71
CA LYS A 390 -2.46 16.84 7.83
C LYS A 390 -0.96 17.12 7.92
N GLY A 391 -0.35 17.70 6.89
CA GLY A 391 1.08 17.95 6.88
C GLY A 391 1.45 19.26 7.56
N ASP A 392 2.68 19.31 8.06
CA ASP A 392 3.26 20.49 8.69
C ASP A 392 4.77 20.56 8.36
N PRO A 393 5.19 21.42 7.42
CA PRO A 393 6.59 21.54 7.05
C PRO A 393 7.46 22.19 8.15
N GLU A 394 6.88 22.91 9.11
CA GLU A 394 7.62 23.49 10.24
C GLU A 394 7.98 22.40 11.24
N ILE A 395 7.04 21.49 11.53
CA ILE A 395 7.34 20.29 12.32
C ILE A 395 8.36 19.41 11.60
N ALA A 396 8.22 19.18 10.30
CA ALA A 396 9.25 18.45 9.54
C ALA A 396 10.64 19.14 9.63
N ALA A 397 10.68 20.48 9.64
CA ALA A 397 11.92 21.23 9.83
C ALA A 397 12.50 21.08 11.25
N LEU A 398 11.66 20.92 12.28
CA LEU A 398 12.13 20.62 13.64
C LEU A 398 12.87 19.27 13.71
N TYR A 399 12.33 18.22 13.06
CA TYR A 399 13.01 16.93 12.96
C TYR A 399 14.37 17.09 12.26
N ASP A 400 14.40 17.82 11.15
CA ASP A 400 15.64 18.11 10.45
C ASP A 400 16.67 18.84 11.33
N ASN A 401 16.24 19.89 12.02
CA ASN A 401 17.14 20.70 12.84
C ASN A 401 17.76 19.90 14.00
N LEU A 402 17.01 18.96 14.59
CA LEU A 402 17.46 18.16 15.73
C LEU A 402 18.24 16.91 15.32
N LEU A 403 17.84 16.24 14.23
CA LEU A 403 18.27 14.88 13.92
C LEU A 403 19.19 14.79 12.70
N ILE A 404 19.21 15.79 11.83
CA ILE A 404 19.94 15.75 10.56
C ILE A 404 21.28 16.47 10.67
N PRO A 405 22.41 15.83 10.27
CA PRO A 405 23.71 16.48 10.13
C PRO A 405 23.68 17.67 9.16
N GLU A 406 24.54 18.66 9.38
CA GLU A 406 24.57 19.91 8.58
C GLU A 406 24.71 19.65 7.06
N GLU A 407 25.47 18.63 6.67
CA GLU A 407 25.71 18.23 5.28
C GLU A 407 24.44 17.75 4.55
N LEU A 408 23.43 17.26 5.28
CA LEU A 408 22.17 16.75 4.72
C LEU A 408 21.01 17.76 4.84
N LYS A 409 21.15 18.82 5.65
CA LYS A 409 20.09 19.84 5.81
C LYS A 409 19.69 20.55 4.51
N PRO A 410 20.61 20.87 3.56
CA PRO A 410 20.22 21.44 2.28
C PRO A 410 19.26 20.55 1.48
N PHE A 411 19.42 19.23 1.58
CA PHE A 411 18.54 18.27 0.92
C PHE A 411 17.13 18.29 1.51
N GLY A 412 17.00 18.25 2.84
CA GLY A 412 15.70 18.38 3.51
C GLY A 412 15.02 19.73 3.24
N LEU A 413 15.78 20.82 3.19
CA LEU A 413 15.26 22.14 2.79
C LEU A 413 14.72 22.13 1.35
N HIS A 414 15.41 21.48 0.42
CA HIS A 414 14.93 21.33 -0.95
C HIS A 414 13.59 20.58 -0.99
N LEU A 415 13.46 19.45 -0.28
CA LEU A 415 12.20 18.71 -0.21
C LEU A 415 11.05 19.56 0.39
N ARG A 416 11.31 20.36 1.43
CA ARG A 416 10.30 21.26 2.00
C ARG A 416 9.89 22.38 1.04
N LYS A 417 10.81 22.90 0.23
CA LYS A 417 10.44 23.85 -0.85
C LYS A 417 9.53 23.19 -1.87
N SER A 418 9.86 21.98 -2.31
CA SER A 418 9.02 21.20 -3.23
C SER A 418 7.64 20.88 -2.64
N TYR A 419 7.54 20.63 -1.33
CA TYR A 419 6.26 20.48 -0.62
C TYR A 419 5.38 21.72 -0.78
N VAL A 420 5.93 22.92 -0.52
CA VAL A 420 5.18 24.18 -0.58
C VAL A 420 4.77 24.51 -2.02
N GLU A 421 5.67 24.33 -2.99
CA GLU A 421 5.37 24.53 -4.42
C GLU A 421 4.26 23.57 -4.89
N THR A 422 4.35 22.29 -4.53
CA THR A 422 3.33 21.29 -4.87
C THR A 422 1.97 21.65 -4.28
N LYS A 423 1.93 22.07 -3.01
CA LYS A 423 0.70 22.50 -2.34
C LYS A 423 0.06 23.69 -3.07
N GLN A 424 0.85 24.68 -3.47
CA GLN A 424 0.34 25.88 -4.16
C GLN A 424 -0.25 25.53 -5.53
N LEU A 425 0.46 24.72 -6.33
CA LEU A 425 -0.01 24.28 -7.64
C LEU A 425 -1.28 23.43 -7.53
N LEU A 426 -1.37 22.58 -6.50
CA LEU A 426 -2.57 21.78 -6.24
C LEU A 426 -3.79 22.67 -5.95
N LEU A 427 -3.64 23.69 -5.10
CA LEU A 427 -4.74 24.62 -4.80
C LEU A 427 -5.18 25.39 -6.04
N GLU A 428 -4.23 25.78 -6.90
CA GLU A 428 -4.53 26.43 -8.17
C GLU A 428 -5.33 25.53 -9.12
N VAL A 429 -4.96 24.25 -9.21
CA VAL A 429 -5.68 23.24 -10.01
C VAL A 429 -7.08 22.96 -9.45
N ALA A 430 -7.22 22.86 -8.13
CA ALA A 430 -8.52 22.66 -7.47
C ALA A 430 -9.40 23.92 -7.47
N GLY A 431 -8.82 25.10 -7.73
CA GLY A 431 -9.52 26.38 -7.63
C GLY A 431 -9.83 26.81 -6.18
N HIS A 432 -9.12 26.25 -5.20
CA HIS A 432 -9.30 26.54 -3.78
C HIS A 432 -8.36 27.66 -3.32
N LYS A 433 -8.78 28.43 -2.31
CA LYS A 433 -7.93 29.47 -1.69
C LYS A 433 -7.10 28.89 -0.56
N ASP A 434 -7.73 28.04 0.24
CA ASP A 434 -7.11 27.31 1.33
C ASP A 434 -7.38 25.81 1.20
N LEU A 435 -6.56 25.01 1.88
CA LEU A 435 -6.77 23.56 1.94
C LEU A 435 -8.15 23.23 2.51
N LEU A 436 -8.81 22.26 1.88
CA LEU A 436 -10.12 21.71 2.23
C LEU A 436 -11.26 22.75 2.20
N ASP A 437 -11.21 23.72 1.28
CA ASP A 437 -12.31 24.68 1.09
C ASP A 437 -13.62 23.98 0.67
N ALA A 438 -13.53 22.85 -0.03
CA ALA A 438 -14.67 22.02 -0.40
C ALA A 438 -15.21 21.13 0.75
N ASP A 439 -14.48 20.98 1.87
CA ASP A 439 -14.89 20.15 3.01
C ASP A 439 -14.55 20.80 4.37
N PRO A 440 -15.34 21.81 4.80
CA PRO A 440 -15.13 22.52 6.06
C PRO A 440 -15.28 21.60 7.29
N TYR A 441 -16.08 20.53 7.20
CA TYR A 441 -16.27 19.58 8.30
C TYR A 441 -15.02 18.72 8.52
N LEU A 442 -14.37 18.26 7.45
CA LEU A 442 -13.07 17.61 7.56
C LEU A 442 -12.00 18.58 8.06
N LYS A 443 -11.96 19.81 7.52
CA LYS A 443 -11.03 20.86 7.95
C LYS A 443 -11.10 21.12 9.45
N GLN A 444 -12.31 21.27 10.00
CA GLN A 444 -12.51 21.45 11.44
C GLN A 444 -12.03 20.25 12.26
N ARG A 445 -12.37 19.02 11.85
CA ARG A 445 -11.98 17.80 12.56
C ARG A 445 -10.47 17.61 12.62
N LEU A 446 -9.74 17.94 11.56
CA LEU A 446 -8.28 17.87 11.54
C LEU A 446 -7.66 18.93 12.46
N ARG A 447 -8.13 20.18 12.38
CA ARG A 447 -7.65 21.27 13.23
C ARG A 447 -7.79 20.99 14.74
N LEU A 448 -8.86 20.31 15.14
CA LEU A 448 -9.06 19.95 16.55
C LEU A 448 -8.06 18.89 17.06
N ARG A 449 -7.44 18.12 16.17
CA ARG A 449 -6.43 17.10 16.53
C ARG A 449 -5.01 17.65 16.56
N ASP A 450 -4.77 18.75 15.86
CA ASP A 450 -3.42 19.32 15.69
C ASP A 450 -2.74 19.65 17.01
N PRO A 451 -3.36 20.30 18.02
CA PRO A 451 -2.68 20.62 19.27
C PRO A 451 -2.08 19.39 19.97
N TYR A 452 -2.84 18.29 20.05
CA TYR A 452 -2.38 17.05 20.67
C TYR A 452 -1.27 16.38 19.86
N THR A 453 -1.46 16.32 18.54
CA THR A 453 -0.51 15.65 17.65
C THR A 453 0.82 16.40 17.61
N THR A 454 0.78 17.73 17.54
CA THR A 454 1.96 18.59 17.52
C THR A 454 2.79 18.45 18.80
N VAL A 455 2.15 18.39 19.97
CA VAL A 455 2.86 18.13 21.24
C VAL A 455 3.58 16.78 21.18
N LEU A 456 2.91 15.73 20.70
CA LEU A 456 3.54 14.41 20.54
C LEU A 456 4.68 14.43 19.51
N ASN A 457 4.56 15.20 18.43
CA ASN A 457 5.62 15.34 17.43
C ASN A 457 6.87 16.00 18.00
N VAL A 458 6.72 17.06 18.80
CA VAL A 458 7.84 17.72 19.48
C VAL A 458 8.49 16.75 20.48
N CYS A 459 7.68 16.10 21.33
CA CYS A 459 8.16 15.09 22.27
C CYS A 459 8.93 13.97 21.55
N GLN A 460 8.41 13.48 20.44
CA GLN A 460 9.03 12.43 19.63
C GLN A 460 10.40 12.89 19.09
N ALA A 461 10.49 14.08 18.47
CA ALA A 461 11.73 14.58 17.90
C ALA A 461 12.86 14.72 18.94
N TYR A 462 12.55 15.30 20.12
CA TYR A 462 13.51 15.43 21.22
C TYR A 462 13.86 14.08 21.85
N THR A 463 12.89 13.15 21.95
CA THR A 463 13.16 11.79 22.44
C THR A 463 14.09 11.04 21.50
N LEU A 464 13.88 11.13 20.18
CA LEU A 464 14.78 10.56 19.18
C LEU A 464 16.19 11.17 19.27
N LYS A 465 16.31 12.48 19.45
CA LYS A 465 17.60 13.14 19.64
C LYS A 465 18.34 12.58 20.85
N ARG A 466 17.65 12.44 21.98
CA ARG A 466 18.20 11.86 23.21
C ARG A 466 18.56 10.37 23.07
N ILE A 467 17.80 9.60 22.29
CA ILE A 467 18.09 8.19 22.01
C ILE A 467 19.33 8.05 21.13
N ARG A 468 19.45 8.86 20.07
CA ARG A 468 20.46 8.69 19.02
C ARG A 468 21.78 9.38 19.32
N ASP A 469 21.79 10.42 20.16
CA ASP A 469 22.98 11.20 20.51
C ASP A 469 23.24 11.14 22.03
N PRO A 470 24.14 10.26 22.49
CA PRO A 470 24.50 10.15 23.91
C PRO A 470 25.10 11.42 24.51
N ASN A 471 25.63 12.33 23.69
CA ASN A 471 26.22 13.59 24.12
C ASN A 471 25.18 14.71 24.27
N TYR A 472 23.92 14.44 23.90
CA TYR A 472 22.83 15.39 24.09
C TYR A 472 22.39 15.40 25.57
N HIS A 473 23.02 16.28 26.36
CA HIS A 473 22.73 16.43 27.77
C HIS A 473 21.44 17.25 28.00
N VAL A 474 20.50 16.66 28.73
CA VAL A 474 19.25 17.31 29.13
C VAL A 474 19.30 17.55 30.63
N ALA A 475 19.08 18.80 31.06
CA ALA A 475 18.88 19.12 32.47
C ALA A 475 17.53 18.56 32.92
N LEU A 476 17.56 17.55 33.80
CA LEU A 476 16.34 16.99 34.37
C LEU A 476 15.80 17.93 35.45
N GLY A 477 14.56 18.41 35.27
CA GLY A 477 13.84 19.13 36.31
C GLY A 477 13.38 18.22 37.44
N PRO A 478 12.92 18.78 38.57
CA PRO A 478 12.30 18.00 39.63
C PRO A 478 11.06 17.25 39.10
N HIS A 479 10.81 16.05 39.61
CA HIS A 479 9.59 15.29 39.27
C HIS A 479 8.35 16.12 39.60
N LEU A 480 7.49 16.33 38.59
CA LEU A 480 6.29 17.14 38.71
C LEU A 480 5.05 16.34 39.17
N SER A 481 5.04 15.03 38.92
CA SER A 481 3.98 14.15 39.44
C SER A 481 4.16 13.97 40.94
N LYS A 482 3.06 14.09 41.69
CA LYS A 482 3.01 13.87 43.15
C LYS A 482 2.56 12.46 43.51
N ASP A 483 2.30 11.61 42.51
CA ASP A 483 1.86 10.23 42.75
C ASP A 483 3.06 9.34 43.12
N ASP A 484 3.05 8.84 44.34
CA ASP A 484 4.04 7.87 44.86
C ASP A 484 3.68 6.46 44.34
N SER A 485 4.10 6.13 43.11
CA SER A 485 3.96 4.75 42.61
C SER A 485 4.94 3.81 43.34
N GLU A 486 4.48 2.64 43.79
CA GLU A 486 5.25 1.68 44.60
C GLU A 486 6.43 1.00 43.87
N SER A 487 6.62 1.24 42.56
CA SER A 487 7.76 0.70 41.79
C SER A 487 8.07 1.53 40.52
N PRO A 488 8.74 2.70 40.64
CA PRO A 488 8.95 3.64 39.53
C PRO A 488 9.73 3.05 38.35
N SER A 489 10.66 2.12 38.58
CA SER A 489 11.51 1.55 37.53
C SER A 489 10.80 0.54 36.63
N ALA A 490 9.89 -0.27 37.19
CA ALA A 490 9.11 -1.24 36.42
C ALA A 490 8.03 -0.57 35.54
N GLU A 491 7.56 0.62 35.93
CA GLU A 491 6.59 1.38 35.12
C GLU A 491 7.18 1.97 33.83
N LEU A 492 8.49 2.24 33.83
CA LEU A 492 9.21 2.89 32.74
C LEU A 492 9.52 1.97 31.56
N VAL A 493 9.22 0.67 31.68
CA VAL A 493 9.48 -0.36 30.67
C VAL A 493 8.27 -1.30 30.49
N LYS A 494 7.06 -0.83 30.79
CA LYS A 494 5.82 -1.63 30.70
C LYS A 494 5.57 -2.13 29.27
N LEU A 495 5.92 -1.33 28.27
CA LEU A 495 5.70 -1.69 26.86
C LEU A 495 6.79 -2.61 26.31
N ASN A 496 8.02 -2.52 26.82
CA ASN A 496 9.10 -3.47 26.52
C ASN A 496 10.05 -3.67 27.71
N PRO A 497 9.83 -4.71 28.55
CA PRO A 497 10.68 -5.02 29.69
C PRO A 497 12.13 -5.37 29.33
N THR A 498 12.39 -5.71 28.07
CA THR A 498 13.71 -6.06 27.53
C THR A 498 14.37 -4.91 26.77
N SER A 499 13.93 -3.67 26.97
CA SER A 499 14.49 -2.47 26.36
C SER A 499 16.00 -2.36 26.60
N GLU A 500 16.75 -2.11 25.53
CA GLU A 500 18.18 -1.81 25.57
C GLU A 500 18.45 -0.30 25.71
N TYR A 501 17.42 0.54 25.57
CA TYR A 501 17.51 1.98 25.79
C TYR A 501 17.40 2.34 27.27
N PRO A 502 17.87 3.53 27.68
CA PRO A 502 17.61 4.06 29.01
C PRO A 502 16.10 3.99 29.36
N PRO A 503 15.74 3.53 30.58
CA PRO A 503 14.35 3.32 30.97
C PRO A 503 13.46 4.54 30.70
N GLY A 504 12.26 4.30 30.17
CA GLY A 504 11.28 5.33 29.84
C GLY A 504 11.40 5.91 28.43
N LEU A 505 12.58 5.85 27.78
CA LEU A 505 12.75 6.40 26.42
C LEU A 505 12.03 5.55 25.37
N GLU A 506 12.12 4.23 25.47
CA GLU A 506 11.43 3.32 24.53
C GLU A 506 9.90 3.41 24.70
N ASP A 507 9.40 3.39 25.92
CA ASP A 507 7.97 3.55 26.18
C ASP A 507 7.45 4.92 25.69
N THR A 508 8.21 5.99 25.91
CA THR A 508 7.87 7.33 25.41
C THR A 508 7.81 7.36 23.89
N ILE A 509 8.80 6.80 23.19
CA ILE A 509 8.77 6.77 21.72
C ILE A 509 7.59 5.95 21.21
N ILE A 510 7.26 4.82 21.85
CA ILE A 510 6.10 4.00 21.48
C ILE A 510 4.80 4.78 21.69
N ILE A 511 4.64 5.48 22.81
CA ILE A 511 3.44 6.29 23.10
C ILE A 511 3.29 7.40 22.05
N THR A 512 4.36 8.12 21.73
CA THR A 512 4.29 9.16 20.69
C THR A 512 3.92 8.57 19.34
N MET A 513 4.53 7.45 18.95
CA MET A 513 4.23 6.78 17.68
C MET A 513 2.77 6.31 17.59
N LYS A 514 2.22 5.76 18.68
CA LYS A 514 0.81 5.35 18.77
C LYS A 514 -0.15 6.53 18.75
N GLY A 515 0.18 7.64 19.43
CA GLY A 515 -0.70 8.80 19.51
C GLY A 515 -0.73 9.66 18.24
N ILE A 516 0.35 9.67 17.47
CA ILE A 516 0.41 10.36 16.17
C ILE A 516 -0.26 9.54 15.05
N ALA A 517 -0.16 8.21 15.11
CA ALA A 517 -0.77 7.30 14.14
C ALA A 517 -2.29 7.27 14.26
#